data_AF-A0A3D4MKL4-F1
#
_entry.id   AF-A0A3D4MKL4-F1
#
_cell.length_a   1.000
_cell.length_b   1.000
_cell.length_c   1.000
_cell.angle_alpha   90.00
_cell.angle_beta   90.00
_cell.angle_gamma   90.00
#
_symmetry.space_group_name_H-M   'P 1'
#
loop_
_entity.id
_entity.type
_entity.pdbx_description
1 polymer ?
#
loop_
_entity_poly.entity_id
_entity_poly.type
_entity_poly.pdbx_seq_one_letter_code
_entity_poly.pdbx_strand_id
1 'polypeptide(L)'
;MVEVPVFLINGFLESGKTTLIKDIINQDSKLQKLDTLLIVCETGEVEYDESFIKENHIDIVYIEDESELTVDFFNKLDKDFEPARVVIEYNSFYNPETIKDALPKIYVLSQTITMIDASSFGLYFNNMRQIFNNACKDADLIIFNRIEGIDTLAQFRRQIRAFNQNAQIAFEAKDGSMTDMLDEDLPYDINSDVINLEETDYPIWYMDCFDNYQKYYNKDITFIAKIEVLEDSKEGHIMPGRMVMTCCEADTQFLGFECINETDVKITDTTWALITVTIHHEYSSLADAEVVMLHAKKIIKLAPQEDKILSL
;
A
#
# COMPACT_ATOMS: atom_id res chain seq x y z
N MET A 1 -23.77 6.18 23.69
CA MET A 1 -23.69 7.02 22.48
C MET A 1 -22.70 6.29 21.59
N VAL A 2 -23.05 6.05 20.33
CA VAL A 2 -22.13 5.39 19.39
C VAL A 2 -21.18 6.48 18.90
N GLU A 3 -19.87 6.23 18.97
CA GLU A 3 -18.87 7.15 18.44
C GLU A 3 -18.90 7.10 16.90
N VAL A 4 -18.72 8.25 16.26
CA VAL A 4 -18.70 8.39 14.81
C VAL A 4 -17.24 8.56 14.36
N PRO A 5 -16.72 7.67 13.50
CA PRO A 5 -15.35 7.78 13.01
C PRO A 5 -15.21 8.95 12.03
N VAL A 6 -14.12 9.70 12.17
CA VAL A 6 -13.73 10.80 11.29
C VAL A 6 -12.43 10.46 10.56
N PHE A 7 -12.45 10.61 9.24
CA PHE A 7 -11.28 10.45 8.37
C PHE A 7 -10.88 11.82 7.83
N LEU A 8 -9.66 12.27 8.13
CA LEU A 8 -9.14 13.56 7.68
C LEU A 8 -8.19 13.34 6.51
N ILE A 9 -8.56 13.83 5.32
CA ILE A 9 -7.75 13.74 4.12
C ILE A 9 -7.14 15.10 3.83
N ASN A 10 -5.84 15.22 4.06
CA ASN A 10 -5.06 16.43 3.85
C ASN A 10 -4.12 16.27 2.65
N GLY A 11 -3.51 17.37 2.21
CA GLY A 11 -2.61 17.37 1.06
C GLY A 11 -2.67 18.69 0.30
N PHE A 12 -1.57 19.01 -0.38
CA PHE A 12 -1.49 20.22 -1.21
C PHE A 12 -2.55 20.23 -2.31
N LEU A 13 -2.80 21.41 -2.89
CA LEU A 13 -3.66 21.56 -4.05
C LEU A 13 -3.18 20.61 -5.17
N GLU A 14 -4.14 19.98 -5.85
CA GLU A 14 -3.91 19.01 -6.94
C GLU A 14 -3.14 17.74 -6.56
N SER A 15 -2.95 17.44 -5.27
CA SER A 15 -2.31 16.20 -4.82
C SER A 15 -3.16 14.94 -5.00
N GLY A 16 -4.43 15.06 -5.42
CA GLY A 16 -5.31 13.92 -5.71
C GLY A 16 -6.26 13.51 -4.57
N LYS A 17 -6.45 14.36 -3.56
CA LYS A 17 -7.36 14.11 -2.41
C LYS A 17 -8.76 13.66 -2.83
N THR A 18 -9.41 14.41 -3.72
CA THR A 18 -10.77 14.13 -4.18
C THR A 18 -10.89 12.76 -4.84
N THR A 19 -9.89 12.37 -5.66
CA THR A 19 -9.85 11.05 -6.29
C THR A 19 -9.72 9.94 -5.26
N LEU A 20 -8.79 10.09 -4.30
CA LEU A 20 -8.61 9.13 -3.21
C LEU A 20 -9.91 8.93 -2.42
N ILE A 21 -10.61 10.02 -2.07
CA ILE A 21 -11.88 9.97 -1.35
C ILE A 21 -12.92 9.18 -2.14
N LYS A 22 -13.05 9.45 -3.44
CA LYS A 22 -13.97 8.71 -4.31
C LYS A 22 -13.64 7.22 -4.35
N ASP A 23 -12.36 6.87 -4.47
CA ASP A 23 -11.91 5.47 -4.57
C ASP A 23 -12.19 4.70 -3.27
N ILE A 24 -11.85 5.28 -2.11
CA ILE A 24 -12.13 4.68 -0.80
C ILE A 24 -13.65 4.47 -0.61
N ILE A 25 -14.45 5.51 -0.84
CA ILE A 25 -15.90 5.43 -0.62
C ILE A 25 -16.56 4.42 -1.56
N ASN A 26 -16.13 4.35 -2.83
CA ASN A 26 -16.64 3.37 -3.79
C ASN A 26 -16.26 1.94 -3.42
N GLN A 27 -15.03 1.71 -2.93
CA GLN A 27 -14.60 0.39 -2.47
C GLN A 27 -15.39 -0.04 -1.24
N ASP A 28 -15.53 0.83 -0.25
CA ASP A 28 -16.30 0.55 0.96
C ASP A 28 -17.77 0.26 0.63
N SER A 29 -18.39 1.04 -0.27
CA SER A 29 -19.80 0.88 -0.62
C SER A 29 -20.12 -0.43 -1.35
N LYS A 30 -19.10 -1.12 -1.91
CA LYS A 30 -19.25 -2.49 -2.43
C LYS A 30 -19.39 -3.52 -1.30
N LEU A 31 -18.79 -3.26 -0.14
CA LEU A 31 -18.86 -4.11 1.04
C LEU A 31 -20.09 -3.75 1.89
N GLN A 32 -20.23 -2.47 2.22
CA GLN A 32 -21.31 -1.93 3.03
C GLN A 32 -21.53 -0.45 2.69
N LYS A 33 -22.78 -0.08 2.38
CA LYS A 33 -23.16 1.33 2.27
C LYS A 33 -23.32 1.95 3.65
N LEU A 34 -22.67 3.10 3.84
CA LEU A 34 -22.69 3.89 5.07
C LEU A 34 -23.13 5.31 4.75
N ASP A 35 -24.03 5.86 5.56
CA ASP A 35 -24.42 7.26 5.47
C ASP A 35 -23.21 8.13 5.83
N THR A 36 -22.67 8.81 4.83
CA THR A 36 -21.38 9.49 4.90
C THR A 36 -21.57 10.99 4.85
N LEU A 37 -21.13 11.70 5.89
CA LEU A 37 -21.02 13.15 5.84
C LEU A 37 -19.64 13.53 5.27
N LEU A 38 -19.63 14.15 4.10
CA LEU A 38 -18.43 14.62 3.42
C LEU A 38 -18.32 16.14 3.56
N ILE A 39 -17.27 16.61 4.24
CA ILE A 39 -16.98 18.04 4.41
C ILE A 39 -15.81 18.41 3.51
N VAL A 40 -16.00 19.40 2.63
CA VAL A 40 -15.02 19.79 1.62
C VAL A 40 -14.58 21.23 1.86
N CYS A 41 -13.32 21.41 2.26
CA CYS A 41 -12.74 22.72 2.59
C CYS A 41 -11.91 23.34 1.44
N GLU A 42 -11.91 22.74 0.26
CA GLU A 42 -11.09 23.14 -0.88
C GLU A 42 -11.89 23.04 -2.18
N THR A 43 -11.62 23.93 -3.12
CA THR A 43 -12.12 23.82 -4.50
C THR A 43 -11.01 23.30 -5.39
N GLY A 44 -11.26 22.20 -6.11
CA GLY A 44 -10.33 21.61 -7.06
C GLY A 44 -10.96 21.44 -8.45
N GLU A 45 -10.18 20.88 -9.38
CA GLU A 45 -10.69 20.55 -10.73
C GLU A 45 -11.63 19.32 -10.73
N VAL A 46 -11.37 18.39 -9.82
CA VAL A 46 -12.21 17.20 -9.62
C VAL A 46 -13.31 17.57 -8.64
N GLU A 47 -14.55 17.38 -9.04
CA GLU A 47 -15.73 17.62 -8.19
C GLU A 47 -16.46 16.32 -7.89
N TYR A 48 -17.28 16.32 -6.83
CA TYR A 48 -18.19 15.23 -6.51
C TYR A 48 -19.47 15.35 -7.32
N ASP A 49 -19.66 14.45 -8.28
CA ASP A 49 -20.84 14.43 -9.14
C ASP A 49 -22.07 13.87 -8.43
N GLU A 50 -23.26 14.29 -8.88
CA GLU A 50 -24.55 13.89 -8.27
C GLU A 50 -24.76 12.37 -8.26
N SER A 51 -24.26 11.66 -9.29
CA SER A 51 -24.32 10.20 -9.35
C SER A 51 -23.54 9.58 -8.20
N PHE A 52 -22.27 9.97 -8.02
CA PHE A 52 -21.41 9.49 -6.94
C PHE A 52 -22.04 9.74 -5.56
N ILE A 53 -22.56 10.94 -5.33
CA ILE A 53 -23.18 11.34 -4.05
C ILE A 53 -24.39 10.43 -3.74
N LYS A 54 -25.28 10.25 -4.72
CA LYS A 54 -26.50 9.47 -4.55
C LYS A 54 -26.23 7.97 -4.41
N GLU A 55 -25.31 7.43 -5.21
CA GLU A 55 -24.99 6.00 -5.20
C GLU A 55 -24.36 5.54 -3.89
N ASN A 56 -23.57 6.43 -3.27
CA ASN A 56 -22.81 6.15 -2.05
C ASN A 56 -23.42 6.73 -0.76
N HIS A 57 -24.64 7.29 -0.83
CA HIS A 57 -25.36 7.86 0.33
C HIS A 57 -24.54 8.94 1.06
N ILE A 58 -24.12 9.94 0.31
CA ILE A 58 -23.28 11.02 0.81
C ILE A 58 -24.12 12.27 1.03
N ASP A 59 -23.99 12.87 2.21
CA ASP A 59 -24.38 14.25 2.46
C ASP A 59 -23.12 15.12 2.38
N ILE A 60 -23.10 16.11 1.48
CA ILE A 60 -21.93 16.94 1.22
C ILE A 60 -22.11 18.36 1.73
N VAL A 61 -21.10 18.88 2.41
CA VAL A 61 -21.05 20.25 2.93
C VAL A 61 -19.75 20.92 2.50
N TYR A 62 -19.86 22.05 1.81
CA TYR A 62 -18.71 22.83 1.38
C TYR A 62 -18.42 23.94 2.39
N ILE A 63 -17.14 24.14 2.68
CA ILE A 63 -16.62 25.15 3.62
C ILE A 63 -15.67 26.06 2.86
N GLU A 64 -15.93 27.36 2.91
CA GLU A 64 -15.09 28.37 2.25
C GLU A 64 -14.12 29.04 3.23
N ASP A 65 -14.50 29.13 4.52
CA ASP A 65 -13.71 29.80 5.56
C ASP A 65 -13.38 28.86 6.74
N GLU A 66 -12.10 28.81 7.11
CA GLU A 66 -11.59 28.01 8.25
C GLU A 66 -12.36 28.30 9.56
N SER A 67 -12.82 29.54 9.75
CA SER A 67 -13.54 29.94 10.96
C SER A 67 -14.94 29.34 11.10
N GLU A 68 -15.48 28.72 10.04
CA GLU A 68 -16.75 27.97 10.12
C GLU A 68 -16.58 26.65 10.89
N LEU A 69 -15.37 26.09 10.91
CA LEU A 69 -15.03 24.84 11.57
C LEU A 69 -15.00 25.02 13.09
N THR A 70 -16.18 24.92 13.70
CA THR A 70 -16.39 25.09 15.14
C THR A 70 -17.15 23.91 15.73
N VAL A 71 -17.04 23.73 17.05
CA VAL A 71 -17.79 22.69 17.78
C VAL A 71 -19.30 22.80 17.53
N ASP A 72 -19.84 24.03 17.50
CA ASP A 72 -21.26 24.25 17.24
C ASP A 72 -21.66 23.89 15.81
N PHE A 73 -20.78 24.12 14.84
CA PHE A 73 -20.97 23.71 13.45
C PHE A 73 -21.05 22.18 13.35
N PHE A 74 -20.09 21.45 13.90
CA PHE A 74 -20.09 19.98 13.85
C PHE A 74 -21.27 19.37 14.63
N ASN A 75 -21.65 19.93 15.79
CA ASN A 75 -22.83 19.49 16.52
C ASN A 75 -24.13 19.69 15.73
N LYS A 76 -24.20 20.76 14.92
CA LYS A 76 -25.35 20.98 14.04
C LYS A 76 -25.38 19.94 12.92
N LEU A 77 -24.25 19.66 12.28
CA LEU A 77 -24.17 18.63 11.24
C LEU A 77 -24.54 17.24 11.78
N ASP A 78 -24.04 16.86 12.96
CA ASP A 78 -24.38 15.60 13.63
C ASP A 78 -25.89 15.45 13.81
N LYS A 79 -26.56 16.52 14.25
CA LYS A 79 -28.01 16.53 14.44
C LYS A 79 -28.80 16.51 13.12
N ASP A 80 -28.33 17.22 12.10
CA ASP A 80 -29.04 17.38 10.85
C ASP A 80 -28.91 16.13 9.95
N PHE A 81 -27.77 15.42 10.03
CA PHE A 81 -27.43 14.30 9.14
C PHE A 81 -27.32 12.94 9.84
N GLU A 82 -27.07 12.89 11.15
CA GLU A 82 -26.86 11.65 11.92
C GLU A 82 -25.91 10.64 11.24
N PRO A 83 -24.69 11.06 10.83
CA PRO A 83 -23.86 10.27 9.94
C PRO A 83 -23.27 9.01 10.62
N ALA A 84 -23.09 7.95 9.84
CA ALA A 84 -22.37 6.75 10.27
C ALA A 84 -20.84 6.94 10.24
N ARG A 85 -20.35 7.85 9.40
CA ARG A 85 -18.95 8.29 9.33
C ARG A 85 -18.83 9.71 8.78
N VAL A 86 -17.73 10.37 9.10
CA VAL A 86 -17.39 11.69 8.55
C VAL A 86 -16.08 11.58 7.77
N VAL A 87 -16.06 12.15 6.56
CA VAL A 87 -14.84 12.32 5.76
C VAL A 87 -14.63 13.81 5.55
N ILE A 88 -13.42 14.30 5.81
CA ILE A 88 -13.07 15.72 5.68
C ILE A 88 -11.95 15.86 4.64
N GLU A 89 -12.27 16.46 3.49
CA GLU A 89 -11.27 16.92 2.53
C GLU A 89 -10.73 18.28 2.99
N TYR A 90 -9.59 18.25 3.66
CA TYR A 90 -9.03 19.40 4.34
C TYR A 90 -8.18 20.28 3.43
N ASN A 91 -8.25 21.58 3.67
CA ASN A 91 -7.41 22.55 3.00
C ASN A 91 -6.03 22.58 3.66
N SER A 92 -4.98 22.32 2.87
CA SER A 92 -3.60 22.29 3.37
C SER A 92 -3.07 23.60 3.97
N PHE A 93 -3.72 24.73 3.68
CA PHE A 93 -3.35 26.03 4.25
C PHE A 93 -3.98 26.31 5.61
N TYR A 94 -5.03 25.57 5.99
CA TYR A 94 -5.65 25.71 7.29
C TYR A 94 -4.77 25.12 8.39
N ASN A 95 -4.97 25.58 9.61
CA ASN A 95 -4.23 25.07 10.76
C ASN A 95 -4.74 23.65 11.12
N PRO A 96 -3.87 22.64 11.23
CA PRO A 96 -4.28 21.28 11.62
C PRO A 96 -4.97 21.21 12.99
N GLU A 97 -4.66 22.13 13.90
CA GLU A 97 -5.28 22.15 15.24
C GLU A 97 -6.76 22.56 15.19
N THR A 98 -7.20 23.29 14.15
CA THR A 98 -8.58 23.74 14.01
C THR A 98 -9.56 22.56 14.02
N ILE A 99 -9.27 21.49 13.28
CA ILE A 99 -10.13 20.29 13.28
C ILE A 99 -10.09 19.59 14.65
N LYS A 100 -8.91 19.43 15.24
CA LYS A 100 -8.79 18.76 16.55
C LYS A 100 -9.59 19.46 17.64
N ASP A 101 -9.61 20.79 17.62
CA ASP A 101 -10.34 21.61 18.58
C ASP A 101 -11.85 21.70 18.27
N ALA A 102 -12.22 21.58 16.99
CA ALA A 102 -13.61 21.72 16.55
C ALA A 102 -14.43 20.42 16.62
N LEU A 103 -13.79 19.25 16.60
CA LEU A 103 -14.53 17.98 16.64
C LEU A 103 -15.21 17.76 18.01
N PRO A 104 -16.54 17.51 18.06
CA PRO A 104 -17.22 17.17 19.29
C PRO A 104 -16.80 15.77 19.78
N LYS A 105 -16.99 15.48 21.07
CA LYS A 105 -16.53 14.22 21.69
C LYS A 105 -17.07 12.93 21.05
N ILE A 106 -18.22 13.01 20.39
CA ILE A 106 -18.82 11.87 19.69
C ILE A 106 -18.04 11.54 18.40
N TYR A 107 -17.35 12.51 17.83
CA TYR A 107 -16.54 12.36 16.63
C TYR A 107 -15.12 11.96 17.03
N VAL A 108 -14.66 10.81 16.54
CA VAL A 108 -13.35 10.25 16.86
C VAL A 108 -12.50 10.25 15.60
N LEU A 109 -11.43 11.06 15.61
CA LEU A 109 -10.45 11.08 14.52
C LEU A 109 -9.77 9.71 14.43
N SER A 110 -10.19 8.93 13.43
CA SER A 110 -9.82 7.53 13.27
C SER A 110 -8.57 7.37 12.41
N GLN A 111 -8.40 8.22 11.40
CA GLN A 111 -7.23 8.22 10.55
C GLN A 111 -7.03 9.60 9.91
N THR A 112 -5.77 10.03 9.83
CA THR A 112 -5.33 11.18 9.05
C THR A 112 -4.45 10.72 7.90
N ILE A 113 -4.87 11.01 6.67
CA ILE A 113 -4.14 10.66 5.44
C ILE A 113 -3.66 11.95 4.79
N THR A 114 -2.38 12.01 4.41
CA THR A 114 -1.81 13.16 3.70
C THR A 114 -1.33 12.76 2.31
N MET A 115 -1.96 13.34 1.28
CA MET A 115 -1.61 13.16 -0.13
C MET A 115 -0.56 14.18 -0.58
N ILE A 116 0.51 13.71 -1.21
CA ILE A 116 1.61 14.53 -1.73
C ILE A 116 1.89 14.15 -3.18
N ASP A 117 1.87 15.13 -4.08
CA ASP A 117 2.41 14.96 -5.43
C ASP A 117 3.95 14.93 -5.36
N ALA A 118 4.53 13.75 -5.62
CA ALA A 118 5.97 13.56 -5.56
C ALA A 118 6.72 14.42 -6.59
N SER A 119 6.14 14.71 -7.75
CA SER A 119 6.77 15.49 -8.82
C SER A 119 7.03 16.95 -8.42
N SER A 120 6.24 17.47 -7.48
CA SER A 120 6.33 18.86 -7.01
C SER A 120 6.93 18.98 -5.60
N PHE A 121 7.02 17.86 -4.87
CA PHE A 121 7.47 17.83 -3.48
C PHE A 121 8.82 18.50 -3.24
N GLY A 122 9.85 18.17 -4.04
CA GLY A 122 11.19 18.75 -3.86
C GLY A 122 11.22 20.28 -3.96
N LEU A 123 10.43 20.86 -4.86
CA LEU A 123 10.31 22.31 -5.02
C LEU A 123 9.57 22.94 -3.83
N TYR A 124 8.43 22.37 -3.45
CA TYR A 124 7.60 22.93 -2.39
C TYR A 124 8.23 22.73 -1.01
N PHE A 125 8.85 21.58 -0.74
CA PHE A 125 9.49 21.29 0.54
C PHE A 125 10.61 22.30 0.86
N ASN A 126 11.39 22.70 -0.16
CA ASN A 126 12.48 23.67 0.01
C ASN A 126 11.98 25.09 0.31
N ASN A 127 10.78 25.46 -0.17
CA ASN A 127 10.25 26.83 -0.03
C ASN A 127 9.17 26.96 1.05
N MET A 128 8.42 25.89 1.31
CA MET A 128 7.21 25.84 2.15
C MET A 128 7.25 24.68 3.15
N ARG A 129 8.44 24.40 3.70
CA ARG A 129 8.68 23.30 4.67
C ARG A 129 7.68 23.26 5.82
N GLN A 130 7.24 24.43 6.32
CA GLN A 130 6.31 24.52 7.44
C GLN A 130 4.92 23.96 7.10
N ILE A 131 4.45 24.14 5.87
CA ILE A 131 3.15 23.60 5.44
C ILE A 131 3.21 22.06 5.41
N PHE A 132 4.29 21.49 4.87
CA PHE A 132 4.49 20.03 4.93
C PHE A 132 4.60 19.51 6.35
N ASN A 133 5.31 20.21 7.23
CA ASN A 133 5.39 19.83 8.63
C ASN A 133 3.99 19.78 9.26
N ASN A 134 3.19 20.82 9.05
CA ASN A 134 1.82 20.88 9.56
C ASN A 134 0.96 19.75 9.00
N ALA A 135 1.05 19.47 7.69
CA ALA A 135 0.25 18.43 7.05
C ALA A 135 0.70 17.00 7.42
N CYS A 136 1.98 16.79 7.74
CA CYS A 136 2.54 15.45 7.92
C CYS A 136 2.75 15.08 9.39
N LYS A 137 2.85 16.02 10.33
CA LYS A 137 3.30 15.72 11.72
C LYS A 137 2.39 14.72 12.45
N ASP A 138 1.09 14.76 12.19
CA ASP A 138 0.07 13.90 12.82
C ASP A 138 -0.60 12.96 11.82
N ALA A 139 -0.05 12.85 10.60
CA ALA A 139 -0.57 11.91 9.61
C ALA A 139 -0.28 10.47 10.04
N ASP A 140 -1.27 9.60 9.93
CA ASP A 140 -1.11 8.16 10.12
C ASP A 140 -0.57 7.51 8.84
N LEU A 141 -1.02 8.00 7.68
CA LEU A 141 -0.59 7.55 6.36
C LEU A 141 -0.23 8.75 5.49
N ILE A 142 0.92 8.67 4.84
CA ILE A 142 1.39 9.68 3.87
C ILE A 142 1.59 8.97 2.54
N ILE A 143 0.87 9.42 1.52
CA ILE A 143 0.92 8.85 0.17
C ILE A 143 1.61 9.83 -0.75
N PHE A 144 2.74 9.42 -1.32
CA PHE A 144 3.38 10.09 -2.44
C PHE A 144 2.84 9.50 -3.74
N ASN A 145 2.11 10.27 -4.53
CA ASN A 145 1.65 9.81 -5.85
C ASN A 145 2.47 10.40 -6.99
N ARG A 146 2.22 9.89 -8.21
CA ARG A 146 2.89 10.32 -9.46
C ARG A 146 4.40 10.15 -9.38
N ILE A 147 4.84 9.00 -8.88
CA ILE A 147 6.23 8.73 -8.52
C ILE A 147 7.14 8.43 -9.73
N GLU A 148 6.61 8.42 -10.95
CA GLU A 148 7.36 7.96 -12.13
C GLU A 148 8.54 8.87 -12.44
N GLY A 149 9.71 8.25 -12.61
CA GLY A 149 10.94 8.96 -12.97
C GLY A 149 11.52 9.80 -11.83
N ILE A 150 11.09 9.55 -10.59
CA ILE A 150 11.61 10.25 -9.41
C ILE A 150 12.66 9.38 -8.71
N ASP A 151 13.93 9.69 -8.93
CA ASP A 151 15.06 8.97 -8.32
C ASP A 151 15.30 9.34 -6.84
N THR A 152 14.52 10.28 -6.30
CA THR A 152 14.73 10.88 -4.97
C THR A 152 13.65 10.52 -3.94
N LEU A 153 12.78 9.52 -4.21
CA LEU A 153 11.73 9.06 -3.28
C LEU A 153 12.30 8.66 -1.91
N ALA A 154 13.45 7.98 -1.94
CA ALA A 154 14.33 7.70 -0.82
C ALA A 154 14.58 8.91 0.11
N GLN A 155 15.01 10.01 -0.52
CA GLN A 155 15.27 11.26 0.16
C GLN A 155 13.98 11.88 0.69
N PHE A 156 12.88 11.82 -0.06
CA PHE A 156 11.59 12.36 0.37
C PHE A 156 11.08 11.65 1.62
N ARG A 157 11.17 10.32 1.64
CA ARG A 157 10.85 9.50 2.81
C ARG A 157 11.67 9.91 4.03
N ARG A 158 12.99 10.05 3.87
CA ARG A 158 13.90 10.52 4.95
C ARG A 158 13.53 11.93 5.44
N GLN A 159 13.12 12.82 4.53
CA GLN A 159 12.68 14.18 4.88
C GLN A 159 11.37 14.15 5.70
N ILE A 160 10.38 13.34 5.31
CA ILE A 160 9.13 13.17 6.07
C ILE A 160 9.39 12.55 7.45
N ARG A 161 10.25 11.51 7.52
CA ARG A 161 10.65 10.84 8.77
C ARG A 161 11.27 11.78 9.79
N ALA A 162 11.84 12.90 9.35
CA ALA A 162 12.37 13.92 10.26
C ALA A 162 11.29 14.67 11.07
N PHE A 163 10.03 14.66 10.62
CA PHE A 163 8.90 15.28 11.34
C PHE A 163 7.90 14.26 11.88
N ASN A 164 7.75 13.12 11.18
CA ASN A 164 6.84 12.05 11.60
C ASN A 164 7.50 10.68 11.43
N GLN A 165 7.95 10.13 12.57
CA GLN A 165 8.58 8.81 12.62
C GLN A 165 7.56 7.67 12.58
N ASN A 166 6.30 7.94 12.90
CA ASN A 166 5.27 6.92 13.09
C ASN A 166 4.37 6.73 11.87
N ALA A 167 4.27 7.71 10.97
CA ALA A 167 3.45 7.60 9.77
C ALA A 167 3.85 6.38 8.92
N GLN A 168 2.88 5.64 8.41
CA GLN A 168 3.11 4.80 7.23
C GLN A 168 3.38 5.72 6.03
N ILE A 169 4.38 5.40 5.22
CA ILE A 169 4.68 6.15 3.99
C ILE A 169 4.55 5.17 2.84
N ALA A 170 3.66 5.48 1.90
CA ALA A 170 3.43 4.69 0.71
C ALA A 170 3.64 5.55 -0.53
N PHE A 171 3.96 4.87 -1.64
CA PHE A 171 4.26 5.42 -2.94
C PHE A 171 3.27 4.84 -3.94
N GLU A 172 2.54 5.71 -4.62
CA GLU A 172 1.52 5.38 -5.61
C GLU A 172 2.04 5.67 -7.02
N ALA A 173 2.08 4.64 -7.87
CA ALA A 173 2.32 4.80 -9.29
C ALA A 173 1.02 5.16 -10.05
N LYS A 174 1.16 5.62 -11.29
CA LYS A 174 0.07 6.07 -12.17
C LYS A 174 -0.97 5.00 -12.50
N ASP A 175 -0.59 3.73 -12.40
CA ASP A 175 -1.50 2.60 -12.56
C ASP A 175 -2.29 2.29 -11.28
N GLY A 176 -2.06 3.03 -10.20
CA GLY A 176 -2.69 2.86 -8.89
C GLY A 176 -1.98 1.82 -8.01
N SER A 177 -0.88 1.22 -8.46
CA SER A 177 -0.09 0.33 -7.61
C SER A 177 0.54 1.09 -6.46
N MET A 178 0.48 0.51 -5.26
CA MET A 178 1.00 1.07 -4.03
C MET A 178 2.18 0.24 -3.55
N THR A 179 3.26 0.90 -3.13
CA THR A 179 4.38 0.25 -2.44
C THR A 179 4.87 1.14 -1.29
N ASP A 180 5.19 0.56 -0.14
CA ASP A 180 5.94 1.25 0.92
C ASP A 180 7.44 0.94 0.88
N MET A 181 7.82 -0.01 0.02
CA MET A 181 9.19 -0.43 -0.21
C MET A 181 9.77 0.22 -1.46
N LEU A 182 10.96 0.83 -1.30
CA LEU A 182 11.74 1.39 -2.40
C LEU A 182 12.88 0.44 -2.78
N ASP A 183 13.40 0.61 -3.99
CA ASP A 183 14.50 -0.21 -4.49
C ASP A 183 15.76 -0.13 -3.62
N GLU A 184 16.00 1.01 -2.94
CA GLU A 184 17.11 1.17 -1.98
C GLU A 184 16.93 0.40 -0.66
N ASP A 185 15.72 -0.09 -0.38
CA ASP A 185 15.41 -0.89 0.82
C ASP A 185 15.68 -2.38 0.60
N LEU A 186 15.81 -2.82 -0.65
CA LEU A 186 16.01 -4.21 -0.97
C LEU A 186 17.40 -4.65 -0.47
N PRO A 187 17.52 -5.82 0.17
CA PRO A 187 18.81 -6.32 0.67
C PRO A 187 19.76 -6.78 -0.46
N TYR A 188 19.30 -6.69 -1.72
CA TYR A 188 20.01 -7.06 -2.93
C TYR A 188 19.89 -5.96 -3.99
N ASP A 189 20.80 -5.98 -4.97
CA ASP A 189 20.75 -5.05 -6.10
C ASP A 189 19.71 -5.49 -7.14
N ILE A 190 18.54 -4.84 -7.12
CA ILE A 190 17.45 -5.08 -8.08
C ILE A 190 17.86 -4.79 -9.53
N ASN A 191 18.90 -3.99 -9.77
CA ASN A 191 19.34 -3.65 -11.13
C ASN A 191 20.19 -4.75 -11.79
N SER A 192 20.64 -5.75 -11.02
CA SER A 192 21.41 -6.88 -11.56
C SER A 192 20.56 -7.75 -12.49
N ASP A 193 21.17 -8.30 -13.54
CA ASP A 193 20.56 -9.34 -14.40
C ASP A 193 20.42 -10.66 -13.65
N VAL A 194 21.29 -10.90 -12.65
CA VAL A 194 21.28 -12.10 -11.80
C VAL A 194 21.24 -11.67 -10.34
N ILE A 195 20.18 -12.06 -9.63
CA ILE A 195 20.00 -11.76 -8.21
C ILE A 195 20.17 -13.07 -7.44
N ASN A 196 21.16 -13.10 -6.53
CA ASN A 196 21.35 -14.23 -5.62
C ASN A 196 20.83 -13.82 -4.25
N LEU A 197 19.77 -14.49 -3.80
CA LEU A 197 19.16 -14.20 -2.51
C LEU A 197 19.85 -15.02 -1.42
N GLU A 198 20.27 -14.35 -0.35
CA GLU A 198 20.59 -15.01 0.90
C GLU A 198 19.30 -15.51 1.58
N GLU A 199 19.42 -16.40 2.56
CA GLU A 199 18.23 -16.96 3.23
C GLU A 199 17.33 -15.89 3.83
N THR A 200 17.91 -14.82 4.38
CA THR A 200 17.19 -13.71 5.01
C THR A 200 16.53 -12.77 4.01
N ASP A 201 16.91 -12.82 2.74
CA ASP A 201 16.39 -11.93 1.70
C ASP A 201 15.09 -12.48 1.11
N TYR A 202 14.86 -13.79 1.23
CA TYR A 202 13.74 -14.48 0.61
C TYR A 202 12.37 -13.91 1.00
N PRO A 203 12.04 -13.63 2.29
CA PRO A 203 10.73 -13.10 2.65
C PRO A 203 10.47 -11.72 2.04
N ILE A 204 11.50 -10.87 2.03
CA ILE A 204 11.45 -9.53 1.45
C ILE A 204 11.23 -9.62 -0.06
N TRP A 205 12.00 -10.48 -0.73
CA TRP A 205 11.84 -10.73 -2.16
C TRP A 205 10.47 -11.31 -2.50
N TYR A 206 9.96 -12.25 -1.71
CA TYR A 206 8.66 -12.85 -1.95
C TYR A 206 7.55 -11.80 -1.94
N MET A 207 7.53 -10.91 -0.93
CA MET A 207 6.53 -9.85 -0.82
C MET A 207 6.67 -8.81 -1.94
N ASP A 208 7.88 -8.28 -2.15
CA ASP A 208 8.08 -7.28 -3.21
C ASP A 208 7.85 -7.86 -4.61
N CYS A 209 8.20 -9.13 -4.86
CA CYS A 209 7.92 -9.77 -6.14
C CYS A 209 6.42 -10.04 -6.33
N PHE A 210 5.67 -10.32 -5.26
CA PHE A 210 4.22 -10.50 -5.33
C PHE A 210 3.52 -9.22 -5.80
N ASP A 211 3.88 -8.07 -5.23
CA ASP A 211 3.25 -6.78 -5.53
C ASP A 211 3.87 -6.07 -6.76
N ASN A 212 5.17 -6.23 -6.97
CA ASN A 212 5.97 -5.49 -7.97
C ASN A 212 6.70 -6.43 -8.97
N TYR A 213 6.06 -7.53 -9.37
CA TYR A 213 6.67 -8.57 -10.22
C TYR A 213 7.33 -8.04 -11.50
N GLN A 214 6.84 -6.95 -12.08
CA GLN A 214 7.38 -6.37 -13.32
C GLN A 214 8.83 -5.90 -13.17
N LYS A 215 9.25 -5.51 -11.96
CA LYS A 215 10.66 -5.16 -11.65
C LYS A 215 11.61 -6.32 -11.91
N TYR A 216 11.10 -7.55 -11.82
CA TYR A 216 11.89 -8.77 -11.92
C TYR A 216 11.89 -9.40 -13.32
N TYR A 217 11.21 -8.77 -14.29
CA TYR A 217 11.22 -9.26 -15.67
C TYR A 217 12.63 -9.28 -16.26
N ASN A 218 12.91 -10.36 -17.00
CA ASN A 218 14.19 -10.63 -17.65
C ASN A 218 15.38 -10.81 -16.69
N LYS A 219 15.14 -11.04 -15.40
CA LYS A 219 16.17 -11.34 -14.39
C LYS A 219 16.16 -12.80 -14.00
N ASP A 220 17.34 -13.34 -13.72
CA ASP A 220 17.50 -14.67 -13.14
C ASP A 220 17.64 -14.55 -11.61
N ILE A 221 16.68 -15.11 -10.86
CA ILE A 221 16.68 -15.08 -9.40
C ILE A 221 17.12 -16.45 -8.87
N THR A 222 18.17 -16.48 -8.06
CA THR A 222 18.72 -17.71 -7.49
C THR A 222 18.59 -17.71 -5.97
N PHE A 223 17.99 -18.77 -5.42
CA PHE A 223 17.79 -18.89 -3.98
C PHE A 223 17.72 -20.35 -3.51
N ILE A 224 17.92 -20.56 -2.21
CA ILE A 224 17.73 -21.86 -1.57
C ILE A 224 16.27 -21.98 -1.12
N ALA A 225 15.57 -23.02 -1.58
CA ALA A 225 14.19 -23.28 -1.21
C ALA A 225 13.94 -24.77 -0.90
N LYS A 226 12.91 -24.99 -0.10
CA LYS A 226 12.23 -26.28 -0.01
C LYS A 226 11.22 -26.31 -1.16
N ILE A 227 11.31 -27.33 -2.00
CA ILE A 227 10.43 -27.51 -3.15
C ILE A 227 9.36 -28.53 -2.77
N GLU A 228 8.11 -28.11 -2.78
CA GLU A 228 6.96 -29.01 -2.66
C GLU A 228 6.41 -29.37 -4.05
N VAL A 229 5.89 -30.59 -4.19
CA VAL A 229 5.24 -31.04 -5.42
C VAL A 229 3.77 -30.67 -5.31
N LEU A 230 3.24 -29.99 -6.32
CA LEU A 230 1.82 -29.64 -6.35
C LEU A 230 1.02 -30.84 -6.85
N GLU A 231 0.40 -31.58 -5.92
CA GLU A 231 -0.54 -32.67 -6.25
C GLU A 231 -1.68 -32.11 -7.12
N ASP A 232 -2.09 -32.86 -8.15
CA ASP A 232 -3.05 -32.46 -9.22
C ASP A 232 -2.56 -31.52 -10.33
N SER A 233 -1.29 -31.10 -10.32
CA SER A 233 -0.73 -30.33 -11.44
C SER A 233 -0.37 -31.21 -12.65
N LYS A 234 -0.56 -30.67 -13.87
CA LYS A 234 -0.02 -31.29 -15.09
C LYS A 234 1.50 -31.45 -14.93
N GLU A 235 2.07 -32.53 -15.46
CA GLU A 235 3.50 -32.90 -15.28
C GLU A 235 4.43 -31.66 -15.35
N GLY A 236 5.05 -31.30 -14.22
CA GLY A 236 6.10 -30.28 -14.18
C GLY A 236 5.89 -29.10 -13.23
N HIS A 237 4.76 -28.96 -12.52
CA HIS A 237 4.61 -27.85 -11.57
C HIS A 237 5.12 -28.23 -10.17
N ILE A 238 5.82 -27.29 -9.56
CA ILE A 238 6.41 -27.37 -8.23
C ILE A 238 6.18 -26.05 -7.49
N MET A 239 6.39 -26.03 -6.18
CA MET A 239 6.33 -24.82 -5.37
C MET A 239 7.62 -24.67 -4.55
N PRO A 240 8.62 -23.91 -5.06
CA PRO A 240 9.78 -23.52 -4.27
C PRO A 240 9.39 -22.45 -3.24
N GLY A 241 9.58 -22.75 -1.95
CA GLY A 241 9.19 -21.87 -0.86
C GLY A 241 10.07 -21.96 0.39
N ARG A 242 9.74 -21.12 1.37
CA ARG A 242 10.34 -21.07 2.72
C ARG A 242 9.26 -20.92 3.78
N MET A 243 9.57 -21.40 4.99
CA MET A 243 8.75 -21.10 6.17
C MET A 243 9.04 -19.67 6.64
N VAL A 244 8.00 -18.85 6.73
CA VAL A 244 8.09 -17.43 7.11
C VAL A 244 7.12 -17.12 8.24
N MET A 245 7.59 -16.35 9.21
CA MET A 245 6.83 -15.79 10.33
C MET A 245 6.34 -14.39 9.94
N THR A 246 5.03 -14.20 9.81
CA THR A 246 4.44 -12.92 9.38
C THR A 246 4.13 -11.97 10.53
N CYS A 247 3.80 -12.49 11.73
CA CYS A 247 3.47 -11.67 12.90
C CYS A 247 4.00 -12.23 14.23
N CYS A 248 3.92 -13.56 14.44
CA CYS A 248 4.46 -14.22 15.63
C CYS A 248 4.80 -15.69 15.33
N GLU A 249 5.54 -16.37 16.21
CA GLU A 249 6.01 -17.75 15.98
C GLU A 249 4.87 -18.76 15.75
N ALA A 250 3.66 -18.47 16.25
CA ALA A 250 2.46 -19.27 16.00
C ALA A 250 1.85 -19.05 14.60
N ASP A 251 2.16 -17.95 13.92
CA ASP A 251 1.72 -17.60 12.56
C ASP A 251 2.87 -17.83 11.55
N THR A 252 3.33 -19.07 11.49
CA THR A 252 4.31 -19.50 10.48
C THR A 252 3.58 -20.08 9.27
N GLN A 253 3.93 -19.62 8.07
CA GLN A 253 3.35 -20.08 6.80
C GLN A 253 4.45 -20.48 5.82
N PHE A 254 4.15 -21.45 4.96
CA PHE A 254 5.01 -21.76 3.83
C PHE A 254 4.67 -20.79 2.69
N LEU A 255 5.59 -19.87 2.41
CA LEU A 255 5.46 -18.90 1.32
C LEU A 255 6.28 -19.39 0.14
N GLY A 256 5.63 -19.50 -1.02
CA GLY A 256 6.22 -19.94 -2.27
C GLY A 256 5.33 -19.58 -3.45
N PHE A 257 5.92 -19.46 -4.62
CA PHE A 257 5.20 -19.22 -5.86
C PHE A 257 4.98 -20.54 -6.60
N GLU A 258 3.90 -20.64 -7.36
CA GLU A 258 3.77 -21.70 -8.36
C GLU A 258 4.91 -21.59 -9.37
N CYS A 259 5.49 -22.74 -9.72
CA CYS A 259 6.66 -22.79 -10.57
C CYS A 259 6.57 -23.91 -11.60
N ILE A 260 6.77 -23.56 -12.88
CA ILE A 260 6.93 -24.51 -13.97
C ILE A 260 8.40 -24.95 -14.00
N ASN A 261 8.64 -26.26 -13.87
CA ASN A 261 9.97 -26.84 -13.96
C ASN A 261 10.34 -27.09 -15.43
N GLU A 262 11.13 -26.19 -16.02
CA GLU A 262 11.64 -26.31 -17.39
C GLU A 262 12.98 -27.08 -17.46
N THR A 263 13.42 -27.69 -16.35
CA THR A 263 14.67 -28.45 -16.27
C THR A 263 14.45 -29.95 -16.47
N ASP A 264 15.52 -30.67 -16.77
CA ASP A 264 15.51 -32.14 -16.80
C ASP A 264 15.49 -32.79 -15.39
N VAL A 265 15.56 -31.98 -14.32
CA VAL A 265 15.62 -32.48 -12.95
C VAL A 265 14.21 -32.83 -12.44
N LYS A 266 13.94 -34.12 -12.27
CA LYS A 266 12.66 -34.59 -11.71
C LYS A 266 12.59 -34.38 -10.19
N ILE A 267 11.54 -33.69 -9.77
CA ILE A 267 11.13 -33.53 -8.37
C ILE A 267 9.88 -34.39 -8.16
N THR A 268 10.00 -35.43 -7.34
CA THR A 268 8.93 -36.41 -7.09
C THR A 268 8.49 -36.43 -5.63
N ASP A 269 9.22 -35.69 -4.80
CA ASP A 269 9.14 -35.66 -3.36
C ASP A 269 9.68 -34.31 -2.88
N THR A 270 9.26 -33.91 -1.68
CA THR A 270 9.72 -32.67 -1.06
C THR A 270 11.25 -32.69 -0.90
N THR A 271 11.93 -31.70 -1.49
CA THR A 271 13.40 -31.64 -1.48
C THR A 271 13.90 -30.22 -1.29
N TRP A 272 15.06 -30.09 -0.68
CA TRP A 272 15.81 -28.84 -0.69
C TRP A 272 16.59 -28.70 -2.00
N ALA A 273 16.63 -27.49 -2.55
CA ALA A 273 17.40 -27.19 -3.75
C ALA A 273 17.89 -25.74 -3.76
N LEU A 274 19.02 -25.52 -4.45
CA LEU A 274 19.37 -24.21 -5.00
C LEU A 274 18.69 -24.12 -6.37
N ILE A 275 17.77 -23.18 -6.52
CA ILE A 275 16.97 -23.00 -7.73
C ILE A 275 17.26 -21.64 -8.36
N THR A 276 17.34 -21.60 -9.69
CA THR A 276 17.38 -20.36 -10.48
C THR A 276 16.11 -20.28 -11.32
N VAL A 277 15.38 -19.17 -11.19
CA VAL A 277 14.08 -18.95 -11.85
C VAL A 277 14.04 -17.62 -12.59
N THR A 278 13.11 -17.51 -13.53
CA THR A 278 12.61 -16.23 -14.08
C THR A 278 11.18 -15.98 -13.66
N ILE A 279 10.80 -14.70 -13.60
CA ILE A 279 9.47 -14.24 -13.18
C ILE A 279 8.59 -13.95 -14.39
N HIS A 280 7.35 -14.46 -14.35
CA HIS A 280 6.31 -14.25 -15.34
C HIS A 280 4.98 -13.92 -14.65
N HIS A 281 4.01 -13.42 -15.40
CA HIS A 281 2.64 -13.20 -14.94
C HIS A 281 1.69 -13.94 -15.87
N GLU A 282 1.15 -15.06 -15.38
CA GLU A 282 0.45 -16.05 -16.20
C GLU A 282 -0.79 -16.59 -15.49
N TYR A 283 -1.74 -17.12 -16.26
CA TYR A 283 -2.94 -17.74 -15.70
C TYR A 283 -2.61 -19.10 -15.06
N SER A 284 -2.85 -19.22 -13.75
CA SER A 284 -2.76 -20.47 -13.01
C SER A 284 -4.10 -21.19 -13.02
N SER A 285 -4.11 -22.45 -13.47
CA SER A 285 -5.29 -23.31 -13.32
C SER A 285 -5.54 -23.75 -11.87
N LEU A 286 -4.53 -23.66 -11.01
CA LEU A 286 -4.67 -23.99 -9.59
C LEU A 286 -5.35 -22.84 -8.83
N ALA A 287 -4.98 -21.59 -9.15
CA ALA A 287 -5.55 -20.40 -8.52
C ALA A 287 -6.81 -19.87 -9.23
N ASP A 288 -7.09 -20.31 -10.47
CA ASP A 288 -8.15 -19.78 -11.34
C ASP A 288 -8.04 -18.25 -11.54
N ALA A 289 -6.81 -17.76 -11.67
CA ALA A 289 -6.48 -16.34 -11.79
C ALA A 289 -5.13 -16.14 -12.49
N GLU A 290 -4.87 -14.92 -12.98
CA GLU A 290 -3.50 -14.52 -13.31
C GLU A 290 -2.70 -14.32 -12.02
N VAL A 291 -1.51 -14.93 -11.98
CA VAL A 291 -0.63 -14.93 -10.82
C VAL A 291 0.81 -14.71 -11.24
N VAL A 292 1.65 -14.34 -10.28
CA VAL A 292 3.11 -14.41 -10.44
C VAL A 292 3.51 -15.88 -10.53
N MET A 293 4.15 -16.25 -11.64
CA MET A 293 4.59 -17.62 -11.92
C MET A 293 6.11 -17.66 -12.14
N LEU A 294 6.76 -18.65 -11.54
CA LEU A 294 8.19 -18.87 -11.72
C LEU A 294 8.45 -19.90 -12.81
N HIS A 295 9.48 -19.71 -13.62
CA HIS A 295 9.98 -20.74 -14.54
C HIS A 295 11.38 -21.16 -14.10
N ALA A 296 11.54 -22.41 -13.66
CA ALA A 296 12.82 -22.91 -13.20
C ALA A 296 13.72 -23.26 -14.38
N LYS A 297 14.83 -22.53 -14.52
CA LYS A 297 15.87 -22.79 -15.53
C LYS A 297 16.97 -23.71 -15.01
N LYS A 298 17.17 -23.76 -13.69
CA LYS A 298 18.22 -24.58 -13.07
C LYS A 298 17.80 -25.02 -11.68
N ILE A 299 17.98 -26.30 -11.40
CA ILE A 299 17.75 -26.90 -10.08
C ILE A 299 18.98 -27.73 -9.70
N ILE A 300 19.54 -27.45 -8.52
CA ILE A 300 20.59 -28.27 -7.90
C ILE A 300 20.03 -28.79 -6.57
N LYS A 301 19.77 -30.11 -6.50
CA LYS A 301 19.32 -30.75 -5.25
C LYS A 301 20.38 -30.60 -4.16
N LEU A 302 19.92 -30.25 -2.97
CA LEU A 302 20.73 -30.11 -1.76
C LEU A 302 20.43 -31.26 -0.80
N ALA A 303 21.32 -31.47 0.17
CA ALA A 303 21.01 -32.32 1.31
C ALA A 303 19.81 -31.73 2.10
N PRO A 304 19.00 -32.55 2.77
CA PRO A 304 17.94 -32.06 3.64
C PRO A 304 18.47 -31.02 4.64
N GLN A 305 17.76 -29.90 4.75
CA GLN A 305 18.08 -28.82 5.68
C GLN A 305 16.98 -28.70 6.73
N GLU A 306 17.31 -28.08 7.86
CA GLU A 306 16.31 -27.71 8.87
C GLU A 306 15.36 -26.65 8.30
N ASP A 307 14.06 -26.78 8.57
CA ASP A 307 13.04 -25.80 8.19
C ASP A 307 13.17 -24.54 9.06
N LYS A 308 14.22 -23.75 8.79
CA LYS A 308 14.42 -22.45 9.46
C LYS A 308 13.24 -21.53 9.15
N ILE A 309 12.61 -21.03 10.20
CA ILE A 309 11.56 -20.02 10.13
C ILE A 309 12.23 -18.67 9.93
N LEU A 310 11.96 -18.03 8.80
CA LEU A 310 12.48 -16.70 8.47
C LEU A 310 11.50 -15.64 8.98
N SER A 311 12.00 -14.49 9.44
CA SER A 311 11.16 -13.34 9.80
C SER A 311 10.99 -12.41 8.61
N LEU A 312 9.78 -11.88 8.43
CA LEU A 312 9.55 -10.72 7.57
C LEU A 312 10.19 -9.46 8.16
#